data_AF-A0A918FVT1-F1
#
_entry.id   AF-A0A918FVT1-F1
#
_cell.length_a   1.000
_cell.length_b   1.000
_cell.length_c   1.000
_cell.angle_alpha   90.00
_cell.angle_beta   90.00
_cell.angle_gamma   90.00
#
_symmetry.space_group_name_H-M   'P 1'
#
loop_
_entity.id
_entity.type
_entity.pdbx_description
1 polymer ?
#
loop_
_entity_poly.entity_id
_entity_poly.type
_entity_poly.pdbx_seq_one_letter_code
_entity_poly.pdbx_strand_id
1 'polypeptide(L)'
;MALAASLVAALLGLSASAAGPPSVSATRDGNPERNRASVGTAPPMAPLTWTANFHTLGLTGCGEDYVVARSPRQVPPPPHPEDIAGWVASQRAVHGGTTGLRITVQGRGSAAVVLEALYVRVVNRAAPAAGRGIVYSLSSGCGAGIIPRFFSVDLDAHQPLARSMPGDNAAGTPLPAIDFPYRVSLQEPEVLVVSALTESCTCDWYLDLDWSSQGRTGTVRIDDHGRPFRSTSTRGLPGYRYDRIYHHPGRWVPIPAANMAGTGD
;
A
#
# COMPACT_ATOMS: atom_id res chain seq x y z
N MET A 1 28.42 42.80 31.12
CA MET A 1 29.87 42.55 31.14
C MET A 1 30.07 41.17 30.53
N ALA A 2 30.64 40.93 29.34
CA ALA A 2 31.73 41.54 28.55
C ALA A 2 33.05 40.74 28.63
N LEU A 3 33.48 40.20 27.48
CA LEU A 3 34.86 39.78 27.10
C LEU A 3 35.46 38.58 27.89
N ALA A 4 36.44 37.79 27.41
CA ALA A 4 37.20 37.69 26.15
C ALA A 4 37.44 36.18 25.85
N ALA A 5 37.42 35.65 24.62
CA ALA A 5 38.45 35.70 23.57
C ALA A 5 39.89 35.30 24.01
N SER A 6 40.40 34.18 23.48
CA SER A 6 41.83 33.97 23.21
C SER A 6 42.08 32.81 22.24
N LEU A 7 43.23 32.85 21.55
CA LEU A 7 43.50 32.19 20.27
C LEU A 7 44.92 31.59 20.29
N VAL A 8 45.15 30.41 19.72
CA VAL A 8 46.51 29.85 19.50
C VAL A 8 46.59 29.19 18.12
N ALA A 9 47.57 29.62 17.32
CA ALA A 9 48.05 28.99 16.09
C ALA A 9 49.45 28.34 16.37
N ALA A 10 50.20 27.66 15.49
CA ALA A 10 50.16 27.49 14.03
C ALA A 10 51.04 26.25 13.64
N LEU A 11 51.44 26.20 12.35
CA LEU A 11 52.62 25.55 11.73
C LEU A 11 52.37 24.17 11.10
N LEU A 12 52.95 23.77 9.95
CA LEU A 12 53.58 24.47 8.80
C LEU A 12 53.68 23.44 7.63
N GLY A 13 53.75 23.88 6.37
CA GLY A 13 54.01 22.97 5.23
C GLY A 13 54.04 23.66 3.86
N LEU A 14 55.24 24.04 3.40
CA LEU A 14 55.54 24.48 2.01
C LEU A 14 55.74 23.20 1.13
N SER A 15 55.78 23.18 -0.21
CA SER A 15 56.05 24.18 -1.27
C SER A 15 55.18 23.84 -2.51
N ALA A 16 55.28 24.40 -3.72
CA ALA A 16 56.25 25.30 -4.37
C ALA A 16 55.55 26.18 -5.45
N SER A 17 56.28 26.61 -6.49
CA SER A 17 55.77 27.42 -7.62
C SER A 17 56.34 26.95 -8.97
N ALA A 18 55.61 27.23 -10.05
CA ALA A 18 56.18 27.48 -11.38
C ALA A 18 55.24 28.40 -12.18
N ALA A 19 55.81 29.38 -12.89
CA ALA A 19 55.06 30.37 -13.68
C ALA A 19 55.48 30.31 -15.17
N GLY A 20 54.58 30.71 -16.07
CA GLY A 20 54.82 30.86 -17.51
C GLY A 20 54.06 32.08 -18.08
N PRO A 21 54.57 32.75 -19.13
CA PRO A 21 54.14 34.10 -19.53
C PRO A 21 52.94 34.14 -20.52
N PRO A 22 52.28 35.31 -20.69
CA PRO A 22 51.10 35.47 -21.54
C PRO A 22 51.43 35.76 -23.01
N SER A 23 50.51 35.45 -23.94
CA SER A 23 50.58 35.94 -25.33
C SER A 23 49.23 35.97 -26.07
N VAL A 24 48.83 37.21 -26.38
CA VAL A 24 48.09 37.69 -27.57
C VAL A 24 46.67 37.18 -27.88
N SER A 25 45.77 38.14 -28.05
CA SER A 25 44.37 37.99 -28.46
C SER A 25 44.17 37.47 -29.89
N ALA A 26 43.10 36.72 -30.11
CA ALA A 26 42.47 36.57 -31.43
C ALA A 26 40.94 36.57 -31.27
N THR A 27 40.28 37.63 -31.73
CA THR A 27 38.82 37.72 -31.87
C THR A 27 38.33 36.88 -33.06
N ARG A 28 37.25 36.12 -32.88
CA ARG A 28 36.34 35.71 -33.97
C ARG A 28 34.94 35.42 -33.44
N ASP A 29 33.95 35.78 -34.24
CA ASP A 29 32.54 35.83 -33.88
C ASP A 29 31.90 34.45 -33.65
N GLY A 30 30.95 34.40 -32.70
CA GLY A 30 30.26 33.18 -32.30
C GLY A 30 28.99 33.46 -31.50
N ASN A 31 27.93 33.83 -32.22
CA ASN A 31 26.49 33.88 -31.87
C ASN A 31 26.09 33.39 -30.43
N PRO A 32 25.41 34.20 -29.60
CA PRO A 32 24.95 33.75 -28.29
C PRO A 32 23.80 32.75 -28.43
N GLU A 33 24.10 31.47 -28.20
CA GLU A 33 23.07 30.45 -28.03
C GLU A 33 22.21 30.80 -26.82
N ARG A 34 20.97 31.22 -27.09
CA ARG A 34 19.94 31.37 -26.08
C ARG A 34 19.72 30.00 -25.45
N ASN A 35 20.18 29.85 -24.21
CA ASN A 35 19.74 28.83 -23.27
C ASN A 35 18.20 28.92 -23.15
N ARG A 36 17.49 28.24 -24.04
CA ARG A 36 16.08 27.93 -23.84
C ARG A 36 16.05 26.96 -22.67
N ALA A 37 15.77 27.49 -21.48
CA ALA A 37 15.33 26.68 -20.37
C ALA A 37 14.23 25.74 -20.91
N SER A 38 14.48 24.44 -20.86
CA SER A 38 13.48 23.45 -21.22
C SER A 38 12.33 23.63 -20.23
N VAL A 39 11.23 24.21 -20.70
CA VAL A 39 9.99 24.27 -19.93
C VAL A 39 9.57 22.81 -19.77
N GLY A 40 9.81 22.26 -18.58
CA GLY A 40 9.54 20.87 -18.29
C GLY A 40 8.06 20.59 -18.47
N THR A 41 7.68 20.02 -19.63
CA THR A 41 6.34 19.53 -19.89
C THR A 41 6.00 18.55 -18.77
N ALA A 42 4.98 18.89 -17.97
CA ALA A 42 4.49 17.99 -16.93
C ALA A 42 4.18 16.62 -17.57
N PRO A 43 4.54 15.49 -16.93
CA PRO A 43 4.30 14.17 -17.50
C PRO A 43 2.84 14.03 -17.95
N PRO A 44 2.56 13.56 -19.18
CA PRO A 44 1.20 13.54 -19.69
C PRO A 44 0.35 12.62 -18.83
N MET A 45 -0.74 13.17 -18.27
CA MET A 45 -1.61 12.47 -17.33
C MET A 45 -2.04 11.09 -17.88
N ALA A 46 -2.14 10.11 -16.98
CA ALA A 46 -2.66 8.79 -17.32
C ALA A 46 -4.11 8.92 -17.85
N PRO A 47 -4.52 8.09 -18.83
CA PRO A 47 -5.86 8.11 -19.40
C PRO A 47 -6.92 7.49 -18.47
N LEU A 48 -6.53 7.06 -17.26
CA LEU A 48 -7.37 6.43 -16.25
C LEU A 48 -7.31 7.20 -14.92
N THR A 49 -8.28 6.93 -14.06
CA THR A 49 -8.29 7.30 -12.64
C THR A 49 -8.51 6.04 -11.81
N TRP A 50 -8.06 6.04 -10.57
CA TRP A 50 -8.29 4.93 -9.64
C TRP A 50 -8.63 5.43 -8.25
N THR A 51 -9.29 4.58 -7.46
CA THR A 51 -9.45 4.72 -6.01
C THR A 51 -9.13 3.40 -5.34
N ALA A 52 -8.49 3.44 -4.17
CA ALA A 52 -8.24 2.28 -3.32
C ALA A 52 -9.06 2.41 -2.03
N ASN A 53 -9.70 1.32 -1.61
CA ASN A 53 -10.16 1.15 -0.22
C ASN A 53 -9.46 -0.07 0.37
N PHE A 54 -8.67 0.18 1.41
CA PHE A 54 -7.93 -0.82 2.18
C PHE A 54 -8.65 -1.23 3.46
N HIS A 55 -9.84 -0.71 3.74
CA HIS A 55 -10.66 -1.02 4.92
C HIS A 55 -12.03 -1.53 4.46
N THR A 56 -12.10 -2.83 4.23
CA THR A 56 -13.11 -3.52 3.42
C THR A 56 -13.60 -4.80 4.10
N LEU A 57 -14.35 -4.66 5.19
CA LEU A 57 -14.89 -5.81 5.94
C LEU A 57 -15.52 -6.86 5.02
N GLY A 58 -14.98 -8.07 5.09
CA GLY A 58 -15.51 -9.23 4.39
C GLY A 58 -15.37 -9.21 2.87
N LEU A 59 -14.44 -8.41 2.31
CA LEU A 59 -14.21 -8.37 0.87
C LEU A 59 -13.78 -9.72 0.28
N THR A 60 -12.98 -10.48 1.03
CA THR A 60 -12.41 -11.77 0.64
C THR A 60 -12.57 -12.84 1.75
N GLY A 61 -13.49 -12.64 2.70
CA GLY A 61 -13.65 -13.54 3.85
C GLY A 61 -14.64 -13.06 4.90
N CYS A 62 -14.44 -13.46 6.16
CA CYS A 62 -15.42 -13.26 7.24
C CYS A 62 -15.36 -11.89 7.95
N GLY A 63 -14.48 -10.99 7.54
CA GLY A 63 -14.19 -9.72 8.22
C GLY A 63 -12.75 -9.30 7.97
N GLU A 64 -12.25 -8.36 8.75
CA GLU A 64 -10.84 -7.96 8.76
C GLU A 64 -10.30 -8.02 10.19
N ASP A 65 -9.06 -8.44 10.31
CA ASP A 65 -8.33 -8.53 11.56
C ASP A 65 -7.32 -7.38 11.65
N TYR A 66 -7.20 -6.77 12.82
CA TYR A 66 -6.32 -5.63 13.04
C TYR A 66 -5.42 -5.85 14.25
N VAL A 67 -4.11 -5.69 14.08
CA VAL A 67 -3.14 -5.77 15.17
C VAL A 67 -2.99 -4.41 15.84
N VAL A 68 -3.26 -4.35 17.14
CA VAL A 68 -3.17 -3.14 17.97
C VAL A 68 -2.31 -3.41 19.21
N ALA A 69 -1.37 -2.50 19.50
CA ALA A 69 -0.52 -2.56 20.70
C ALA A 69 -1.21 -1.95 21.94
N ARG A 70 -2.45 -2.37 22.23
CA ARG A 70 -3.28 -1.94 23.36
C ARG A 70 -4.06 -3.12 23.94
N SER A 71 -4.32 -3.10 25.23
CA SER A 71 -5.11 -4.17 25.89
C SER A 71 -6.60 -4.06 25.54
N PRO A 72 -7.39 -5.16 25.65
CA PRO A 72 -8.80 -5.15 25.26
C PRO A 72 -9.69 -4.21 26.08
N ARG A 73 -9.22 -3.71 27.23
CA ARG A 73 -9.90 -2.69 28.03
C ARG A 73 -9.66 -1.26 27.53
N GLN A 74 -8.75 -1.07 26.59
CA GLN A 74 -8.31 0.23 26.06
C GLN A 74 -8.63 0.40 24.56
N VAL A 75 -9.06 -0.67 23.88
CA VAL A 75 -9.49 -0.63 22.49
C VAL A 75 -11.02 -0.44 22.47
N PRO A 76 -11.54 0.62 21.83
CA PRO A 76 -12.97 0.87 21.77
C PRO A 76 -13.70 -0.24 20.97
N PRO A 77 -15.03 -0.33 21.07
CA PRO A 77 -15.81 -1.29 20.28
C PRO A 77 -15.52 -1.17 18.77
N PRO A 78 -15.80 -2.21 17.96
CA PRO A 78 -15.84 -2.09 16.52
C PRO A 78 -16.76 -0.94 16.10
N PRO A 79 -16.31 -0.07 15.19
CA PRO A 79 -17.08 1.06 14.70
C PRO A 79 -18.16 0.59 13.71
N HIS A 80 -18.91 1.52 13.14
CA HIS A 80 -19.66 1.22 11.91
C HIS A 80 -18.70 1.05 10.71
N PRO A 81 -19.06 0.31 9.65
CA PRO A 81 -18.16 0.02 8.53
C PRO A 81 -17.53 1.26 7.87
N GLU A 82 -18.30 2.34 7.75
CA GLU A 82 -17.87 3.65 7.23
C GLU A 82 -16.77 4.33 8.06
N ASP A 83 -16.69 4.03 9.36
CA ASP A 83 -15.80 4.69 10.33
C ASP A 83 -14.48 3.91 10.58
N ILE A 84 -14.28 2.77 9.92
CA ILE A 84 -13.14 1.88 10.18
C ILE A 84 -11.79 2.57 9.97
N ALA A 85 -11.63 3.35 8.89
CA ALA A 85 -10.39 4.09 8.64
C ALA A 85 -10.06 5.04 9.81
N GLY A 86 -11.07 5.71 10.38
CA GLY A 86 -10.92 6.57 11.56
C GLY A 86 -10.56 5.77 12.83
N TRP A 87 -11.22 4.62 13.05
CA TRP A 87 -10.88 3.71 14.15
C TRP A 87 -9.44 3.21 14.03
N VAL A 88 -9.02 2.72 12.87
CA VAL A 88 -7.66 2.23 12.57
C VAL A 88 -6.64 3.32 12.89
N ALA A 89 -6.83 4.53 12.38
CA ALA A 89 -5.96 5.66 12.65
C ALA A 89 -5.88 6.00 14.16
N SER A 90 -7.02 6.03 14.85
CA SER A 90 -7.10 6.35 16.29
C SER A 90 -6.40 5.32 17.20
N GLN A 91 -6.38 4.05 16.77
CA GLN A 91 -5.73 2.96 17.49
C GLN A 91 -4.28 2.73 17.06
N ARG A 92 -3.83 3.35 15.95
CA ARG A 92 -2.60 2.99 15.22
C ARG A 92 -2.58 1.50 14.86
N ALA A 93 -3.74 1.00 14.43
CA ALA A 93 -3.91 -0.38 14.05
C ALA A 93 -3.18 -0.68 12.72
N VAL A 94 -2.69 -1.90 12.57
CA VAL A 94 -2.13 -2.42 11.32
C VAL A 94 -2.97 -3.61 10.88
N HIS A 95 -3.24 -3.73 9.58
CA HIS A 95 -3.96 -4.89 9.03
C HIS A 95 -3.26 -6.19 9.35
N GLY A 96 -4.00 -7.18 9.84
CA GLY A 96 -3.50 -8.46 10.31
C GLY A 96 -3.92 -9.61 9.40
N GLY A 97 -2.97 -10.44 8.98
CA GLY A 97 -3.27 -11.64 8.19
C GLY A 97 -3.80 -11.29 6.80
N THR A 98 -4.86 -11.98 6.36
CA THR A 98 -5.50 -11.77 5.07
C THR A 98 -6.09 -10.36 4.99
N THR A 99 -5.49 -9.52 4.16
CA THR A 99 -5.85 -8.11 3.99
C THR A 99 -6.59 -7.90 2.68
N GLY A 100 -7.82 -7.39 2.74
CA GLY A 100 -8.60 -7.00 1.57
C GLY A 100 -8.22 -5.62 1.03
N LEU A 101 -8.09 -5.51 -0.29
CA LEU A 101 -7.92 -4.24 -0.99
C LEU A 101 -8.86 -4.19 -2.19
N ARG A 102 -9.82 -3.25 -2.16
CA ARG A 102 -10.69 -2.95 -3.30
C ARG A 102 -10.11 -1.79 -4.10
N ILE A 103 -9.91 -2.00 -5.39
CA ILE A 103 -9.44 -0.99 -6.34
C ILE A 103 -10.55 -0.77 -7.35
N THR A 104 -10.95 0.48 -7.59
CA THR A 104 -11.86 0.83 -8.69
C THR A 104 -11.09 1.64 -9.71
N VAL A 105 -11.11 1.23 -10.97
CA VAL A 105 -10.37 1.87 -12.07
C VAL A 105 -11.36 2.29 -13.16
N GLN A 106 -11.24 3.53 -13.64
CA GLN A 106 -12.15 4.11 -14.63
C GLN A 106 -11.36 4.91 -15.68
N GLY A 107 -11.78 4.86 -16.94
CA GLY A 107 -11.23 5.70 -18.00
C GLY A 107 -11.62 7.18 -17.80
N ARG A 108 -10.72 8.11 -18.12
CA ARG A 108 -10.96 9.57 -17.99
C ARG A 108 -11.59 10.21 -19.22
N GLY A 109 -11.80 9.46 -20.30
CA GLY A 109 -12.29 9.98 -21.58
C GLY A 109 -13.02 8.93 -22.41
N SER A 110 -13.31 9.26 -23.67
CA SER A 110 -14.04 8.41 -24.61
C SER A 110 -13.23 7.22 -25.14
N ALA A 111 -11.91 7.31 -25.12
CA ALA A 111 -11.04 6.19 -25.49
C ALA A 111 -10.99 5.15 -24.36
N ALA A 112 -11.12 3.88 -24.72
CA ALA A 112 -10.88 2.78 -23.80
C ALA A 112 -9.41 2.76 -23.35
N VAL A 113 -9.19 2.24 -22.15
CA VAL A 113 -7.87 1.97 -21.59
C VAL A 113 -7.79 0.48 -21.32
N VAL A 114 -6.72 -0.15 -21.80
CA VAL A 114 -6.38 -1.52 -21.45
C VAL A 114 -5.54 -1.47 -20.19
N LEU A 115 -5.89 -2.28 -19.19
CA LEU A 115 -5.07 -2.55 -18.03
C LEU A 115 -4.27 -3.81 -18.37
N GLU A 116 -2.95 -3.73 -18.36
CA GLU A 116 -2.06 -4.73 -18.96
C GLU A 116 -1.48 -5.71 -17.93
N ALA A 117 -1.15 -5.22 -16.73
CA ALA A 117 -0.62 -6.04 -15.64
C ALA A 117 -0.73 -5.32 -14.28
N LEU A 118 -0.76 -6.09 -13.20
CA LEU A 118 -0.71 -5.61 -11.82
C LEU A 118 0.52 -6.18 -11.11
N TYR A 119 1.49 -5.32 -10.79
CA TYR A 119 2.72 -5.71 -10.11
C TYR A 119 2.70 -5.34 -8.64
N VAL A 120 3.12 -6.27 -7.79
CA VAL A 120 3.21 -6.06 -6.34
C VAL A 120 4.62 -5.58 -5.98
N ARG A 121 4.72 -4.51 -5.20
CA ARG A 121 5.99 -3.95 -4.72
C ARG A 121 6.00 -3.89 -3.20
N VAL A 122 6.78 -4.74 -2.55
CA VAL A 122 7.08 -4.63 -1.12
C VAL A 122 8.33 -3.76 -0.97
N VAL A 123 8.19 -2.59 -0.34
CA VAL A 123 9.28 -1.61 -0.16
C VAL A 123 9.98 -1.71 1.18
N ASN A 124 9.34 -2.29 2.18
CA ASN A 124 9.96 -2.56 3.48
C ASN A 124 9.37 -3.83 4.09
N ARG A 125 10.23 -4.62 4.76
CA ARG A 125 9.86 -5.78 5.56
C ARG A 125 10.48 -5.62 6.94
N ALA A 126 9.65 -5.30 7.94
CA ALA A 126 10.05 -5.31 9.34
C ALA A 126 9.65 -6.64 9.99
N ALA A 127 10.32 -7.02 11.08
CA ALA A 127 9.84 -8.11 11.92
C ALA A 127 8.47 -7.74 12.55
N PRO A 128 7.49 -8.66 12.57
CA PRO A 128 6.21 -8.44 13.28
C PRO A 128 6.43 -8.08 14.75
N ALA A 129 5.46 -7.39 15.36
CA ALA A 129 5.55 -6.92 16.74
C ALA A 129 5.47 -8.06 17.78
N ALA A 130 6.57 -8.82 17.90
CA ALA A 130 6.70 -10.01 18.75
C ALA A 130 6.22 -9.75 20.19
N GLY A 131 5.13 -10.42 20.58
CA GLY A 131 4.56 -10.37 21.93
C GLY A 131 3.97 -9.02 22.37
N ARG A 132 3.85 -8.03 21.47
CA ARG A 132 3.33 -6.68 21.79
C ARG A 132 2.03 -6.32 21.07
N GLY A 133 1.71 -7.01 19.98
CA GLY A 133 0.44 -6.88 19.28
C GLY A 133 -0.64 -7.80 19.86
N ILE A 134 -1.89 -7.35 19.80
CA ILE A 134 -3.09 -8.15 20.01
C ILE A 134 -3.94 -8.04 18.75
N VAL A 135 -4.48 -9.15 18.26
CA VAL A 135 -5.39 -9.17 17.09
C VAL A 135 -6.81 -8.83 17.56
N TYR A 136 -7.43 -7.88 16.88
CA TYR A 136 -8.83 -7.51 17.07
C TYR A 136 -9.58 -7.79 15.77
N SER A 137 -10.42 -8.83 15.79
CA SER A 137 -11.27 -9.16 14.66
C SER A 137 -12.48 -8.23 14.66
N LEU A 138 -12.66 -7.49 13.57
CA LEU A 138 -13.85 -6.67 13.32
C LEU A 138 -14.96 -7.46 12.62
N SER A 139 -14.79 -8.78 12.48
CA SER A 139 -15.83 -9.70 11.97
C SER A 139 -17.13 -9.60 12.77
N SER A 140 -18.24 -9.44 12.06
CA SER A 140 -19.61 -9.64 12.57
C SER A 140 -20.09 -11.09 12.42
N GLY A 141 -19.21 -12.02 12.06
CA GLY A 141 -19.52 -13.39 11.65
C GLY A 141 -19.56 -13.55 10.13
N CYS A 142 -19.23 -14.75 9.65
CA CYS A 142 -19.42 -15.15 8.26
C CYS A 142 -20.87 -15.58 8.03
N GLY A 143 -21.56 -14.95 7.09
CA GLY A 143 -22.76 -15.53 6.47
C GLY A 143 -22.39 -16.60 5.43
N ALA A 144 -23.33 -16.94 4.54
CA ALA A 144 -22.99 -17.58 3.28
C ALA A 144 -22.20 -16.57 2.43
N GLY A 145 -20.87 -16.64 2.49
CA GLY A 145 -19.97 -15.66 1.89
C GLY A 145 -19.99 -15.69 0.37
N ILE A 146 -20.16 -14.52 -0.25
CA ILE A 146 -19.92 -14.32 -1.67
C ILE A 146 -18.44 -13.96 -1.82
N ILE A 147 -17.64 -14.87 -2.36
CA ILE A 147 -16.23 -14.60 -2.65
C ILE A 147 -16.15 -13.99 -4.06
N PRO A 148 -15.86 -12.69 -4.25
CA PRO A 148 -15.64 -12.17 -5.60
C PRO A 148 -14.37 -12.81 -6.19
N ARG A 149 -14.26 -12.87 -7.53
CA ARG A 149 -12.95 -13.14 -8.16
C ARG A 149 -11.93 -12.11 -7.65
N PHE A 150 -10.70 -12.55 -7.38
CA PHE A 150 -9.69 -11.71 -6.72
C PHE A 150 -8.27 -12.08 -7.15
N PHE A 151 -7.31 -11.22 -6.85
CA PHE A 151 -5.88 -11.52 -6.96
C PHE A 151 -5.32 -11.92 -5.61
N SER A 152 -4.85 -13.15 -5.47
CA SER A 152 -4.08 -13.59 -4.30
C SER A 152 -2.66 -13.06 -4.38
N VAL A 153 -2.16 -12.50 -3.27
CA VAL A 153 -0.82 -11.95 -3.12
C VAL A 153 -0.17 -12.48 -1.86
N ASP A 154 0.92 -13.23 -2.03
CA ASP A 154 1.84 -13.59 -0.94
C ASP A 154 2.92 -12.49 -0.81
N LEU A 155 2.90 -11.76 0.30
CA LEU A 155 3.85 -10.67 0.59
C LEU A 155 5.18 -11.19 1.19
N ASP A 156 5.23 -12.44 1.67
CA ASP A 156 6.46 -13.07 2.18
C ASP A 156 7.35 -13.58 1.04
N ALA A 157 6.76 -13.90 -0.12
CA ALA A 157 7.49 -14.27 -1.34
C ALA A 157 8.61 -13.26 -1.69
N HIS A 158 9.76 -13.77 -2.14
CA HIS A 158 10.88 -12.93 -2.57
C HIS A 158 10.47 -11.96 -3.70
N GLN A 159 9.65 -12.44 -4.64
CA GLN A 159 8.96 -11.64 -5.65
C GLN A 159 7.45 -11.91 -5.55
N PRO A 160 6.70 -11.06 -4.82
CA PRO A 160 5.25 -11.16 -4.72
C PRO A 160 4.58 -11.00 -6.09
N LEU A 161 3.59 -11.84 -6.38
CA LEU A 161 2.82 -11.83 -7.63
C LEU A 161 1.33 -11.75 -7.29
N ALA A 162 0.59 -10.96 -8.06
CA ALA A 162 -0.86 -10.97 -8.07
C ALA A 162 -1.35 -12.12 -8.98
N ARG A 163 -1.82 -13.22 -8.39
CA ARG A 163 -2.36 -14.38 -9.13
C ARG A 163 -3.88 -14.33 -9.14
N SER A 164 -4.52 -14.37 -10.32
CA SER A 164 -5.98 -14.42 -10.38
C SER A 164 -6.50 -15.71 -9.77
N MET A 165 -7.51 -15.58 -8.92
CA MET A 165 -8.23 -16.66 -8.26
C MET A 165 -9.72 -16.61 -8.67
N PRO A 166 -10.39 -17.77 -8.75
CA PRO A 166 -11.83 -17.82 -8.95
C PRO A 166 -12.55 -17.25 -7.72
N GLY A 167 -13.86 -17.07 -7.87
CA GLY A 167 -14.78 -16.77 -6.76
C GLY A 167 -16.12 -17.46 -7.00
N ASP A 168 -17.16 -17.02 -6.31
CA ASP A 168 -18.53 -17.52 -6.42
C ASP A 168 -19.52 -16.34 -6.42
N ASN A 169 -20.68 -16.52 -7.05
CA ASN A 169 -21.77 -15.55 -6.97
C ASN A 169 -22.73 -15.83 -5.79
N ALA A 170 -23.76 -14.98 -5.61
CA ALA A 170 -24.77 -15.12 -4.56
C ALA A 170 -25.55 -16.45 -4.57
N ALA A 171 -25.54 -17.19 -5.68
CA ALA A 171 -26.18 -18.49 -5.84
C ALA A 171 -25.18 -19.67 -5.69
N GLY A 172 -23.93 -19.41 -5.28
CA GLY A 172 -22.89 -20.43 -5.21
C GLY A 172 -22.44 -20.96 -6.57
N THR A 173 -22.62 -20.18 -7.64
CA THR A 173 -22.09 -20.54 -8.96
C THR A 173 -20.65 -20.02 -9.09
N PRO A 174 -19.68 -20.88 -9.48
CA PRO A 174 -18.30 -20.47 -9.69
C PRO A 174 -18.14 -19.36 -10.73
N LEU A 175 -17.40 -18.33 -10.34
CA LEU A 175 -16.87 -17.27 -11.19
C LEU A 175 -15.43 -17.64 -11.55
N PRO A 176 -15.09 -17.79 -12.85
CA PRO A 176 -13.74 -18.17 -13.24
C PRO A 176 -12.73 -17.07 -12.88
N ALA A 177 -11.49 -17.49 -12.59
CA ALA A 177 -10.34 -16.60 -12.61
C ALA A 177 -10.21 -15.96 -13.99
N ILE A 178 -9.90 -14.66 -14.02
CA ILE A 178 -9.60 -13.92 -15.25
C ILE A 178 -8.28 -13.21 -15.03
N ASP A 179 -7.25 -13.61 -15.77
CA ASP A 179 -5.99 -12.90 -15.79
C ASP A 179 -6.08 -11.64 -16.67
N PHE A 180 -5.08 -10.76 -16.51
CA PHE A 180 -4.92 -9.59 -17.37
C PHE A 180 -4.77 -9.99 -18.85
N PRO A 181 -5.22 -9.15 -19.81
CA PRO A 181 -5.62 -7.75 -19.64
C PRO A 181 -7.11 -7.51 -19.35
N TYR A 182 -7.41 -6.35 -18.76
CA TYR A 182 -8.76 -5.82 -18.56
C TYR A 182 -9.00 -4.59 -19.43
N ARG A 183 -10.27 -4.21 -19.62
CA ARG A 183 -10.64 -2.99 -20.37
C ARG A 183 -11.53 -2.10 -19.49
N VAL A 184 -11.18 -0.82 -19.40
CA VAL A 184 -12.00 0.20 -18.74
C VAL A 184 -12.32 1.36 -19.70
N SER A 185 -13.43 2.03 -19.45
CA SER A 185 -13.82 3.29 -20.11
C SER A 185 -14.41 4.26 -19.10
N LEU A 186 -14.94 5.39 -19.56
CA LEU A 186 -15.67 6.32 -18.69
C LEU A 186 -17.01 5.72 -18.21
N GLN A 187 -17.61 4.82 -18.98
CA GLN A 187 -18.90 4.17 -18.68
C GLN A 187 -18.75 2.77 -18.10
N GLU A 188 -17.61 2.11 -18.35
CA GLU A 188 -17.30 0.74 -17.93
C GLU A 188 -16.08 0.78 -16.98
N PRO A 189 -16.27 1.05 -15.68
CA PRO A 189 -15.21 0.90 -14.68
C PRO A 189 -15.00 -0.59 -14.32
N GLU A 190 -13.77 -0.97 -13.99
CA GLU A 190 -13.47 -2.31 -13.44
C GLU A 190 -13.17 -2.19 -11.94
N VAL A 191 -13.58 -3.20 -11.18
CA VAL A 191 -13.27 -3.32 -9.75
C VAL A 191 -12.36 -4.52 -9.54
N LEU A 192 -11.08 -4.25 -9.29
CA LEU A 192 -10.09 -5.26 -8.97
C LEU A 192 -10.10 -5.49 -7.45
N VAL A 193 -10.19 -6.74 -7.03
CA VAL A 193 -10.08 -7.16 -5.63
C VAL A 193 -8.73 -7.83 -5.44
N VAL A 194 -7.97 -7.40 -4.43
CA VAL A 194 -6.69 -8.02 -4.05
C VAL A 194 -6.82 -8.56 -2.63
N SER A 195 -6.36 -9.79 -2.42
CA SER A 195 -6.26 -10.44 -1.10
C SER A 195 -4.78 -10.66 -0.82
N ALA A 196 -4.21 -9.86 0.09
CA ALA A 196 -2.79 -9.90 0.41
C ALA A 196 -2.55 -10.53 1.78
N LEU A 197 -1.66 -11.52 1.86
CA LEU A 197 -1.31 -12.23 3.09
C LEU A 197 0.18 -12.07 3.40
N THR A 198 0.49 -11.98 4.70
CA THR A 198 1.83 -12.25 5.24
C THR A 198 1.71 -13.01 6.55
N GLU A 199 2.63 -13.93 6.75
CA GLU A 199 2.84 -14.66 7.99
C GLU A 199 4.19 -14.34 8.65
N SER A 200 5.12 -13.66 7.95
CA SER A 200 6.50 -13.44 8.40
C SER A 200 6.91 -11.98 8.64
N CYS A 201 6.23 -11.00 8.04
CA CYS A 201 6.61 -9.58 8.11
C CYS A 201 5.52 -8.68 8.72
N THR A 202 5.92 -7.49 9.14
CA THR A 202 5.12 -6.28 8.88
C THR A 202 5.65 -5.68 7.58
N CYS A 203 4.89 -5.83 6.49
CA CYS A 203 5.28 -5.38 5.17
C CYS A 203 4.62 -4.04 4.82
N ASP A 204 5.41 -3.12 4.28
CA ASP A 204 4.94 -1.91 3.58
C ASP A 204 4.99 -2.18 2.08
N TRP A 205 3.86 -2.02 1.40
CA TRP A 205 3.70 -2.42 -0.01
C TRP A 205 2.76 -1.52 -0.80
N TYR A 206 2.89 -1.51 -2.12
CA TYR A 206 1.97 -0.86 -3.04
C TYR A 206 1.83 -1.68 -4.32
N LEU A 207 0.91 -1.27 -5.20
CA LEU A 207 0.73 -1.89 -6.51
C LEU A 207 1.13 -0.92 -7.63
N ASP A 208 1.80 -1.43 -8.65
CA ASP A 208 2.04 -0.72 -9.92
C ASP A 208 1.08 -1.35 -10.96
N LEU A 209 0.17 -0.54 -11.53
CA LEU A 209 -0.79 -0.96 -12.56
C LEU A 209 -0.35 -0.40 -13.91
N ASP A 210 0.04 -1.31 -14.81
CA ASP A 210 0.41 -0.97 -16.18
C ASP A 210 -0.84 -0.82 -17.06
N TRP A 211 -0.79 0.13 -17.98
CA TRP A 211 -1.90 0.47 -18.87
C TRP A 211 -1.42 0.81 -20.28
N SER A 212 -2.31 0.61 -21.26
CA SER A 212 -2.17 1.15 -22.61
C SER A 212 -3.46 1.84 -23.09
N SER A 213 -3.31 2.89 -23.89
CA SER A 213 -4.43 3.55 -24.58
C SER A 213 -3.90 4.42 -25.73
N GLN A 214 -4.51 4.31 -26.91
CA GLN A 214 -4.21 5.16 -28.07
C GLN A 214 -2.70 5.23 -28.42
N GLY A 215 -2.01 4.10 -28.38
CA GLY A 215 -0.56 4.01 -28.67
C GLY A 215 0.36 4.55 -27.58
N ARG A 216 -0.17 5.04 -26.45
CA ARG A 216 0.60 5.34 -25.23
C ARG A 216 0.54 4.15 -24.27
N THR A 217 1.62 3.95 -23.54
CA THR A 217 1.68 3.06 -22.37
C THR A 217 2.14 3.85 -21.14
N GLY A 218 1.98 3.24 -19.96
CA GLY A 218 2.58 3.74 -18.72
C GLY A 218 2.12 2.92 -17.52
N THR A 219 2.52 3.38 -16.34
CA THR A 219 2.21 2.76 -15.06
C THR A 219 1.55 3.80 -14.15
N VAL A 220 0.56 3.40 -13.35
CA VAL A 220 0.13 4.18 -12.17
C VAL A 220 0.46 3.42 -10.90
N ARG A 221 0.91 4.12 -9.87
CA ARG A 221 0.96 3.57 -8.51
C ARG A 221 -0.42 3.61 -7.90
N ILE A 222 -0.78 2.56 -7.16
CA ILE A 222 -1.96 2.42 -6.32
C ILE A 222 -1.47 2.19 -4.89
N ASP A 223 -1.81 3.13 -4.00
CA ASP A 223 -1.32 3.21 -2.63
C ASP A 223 -2.36 3.86 -1.67
N ASP A 224 -2.06 3.89 -0.37
CA ASP A 224 -2.87 4.56 0.66
C ASP A 224 -2.53 6.06 0.71
N HIS A 225 -3.15 6.82 -0.19
CA HIS A 225 -3.07 8.28 -0.23
C HIS A 225 -1.62 8.83 -0.20
N GLY A 226 -0.73 8.25 -1.01
CA GLY A 226 0.69 8.60 -1.10
C GLY A 226 1.59 7.87 -0.10
N ARG A 227 1.07 6.89 0.65
CA ARG A 227 1.83 5.98 1.52
C ARG A 227 1.63 4.53 1.06
N PRO A 228 2.63 3.64 1.21
CA PRO A 228 2.41 2.21 1.05
C PRO A 228 1.30 1.70 1.99
N PHE A 229 0.52 0.74 1.52
CA PHE A 229 -0.30 -0.12 2.35
C PHE A 229 0.56 -0.85 3.38
N ARG A 230 0.02 -1.14 4.56
CA ARG A 230 0.76 -1.81 5.64
C ARG A 230 -0.04 -3.00 6.19
N SER A 231 0.50 -4.20 5.96
CA SER A 231 -0.02 -5.47 6.49
C SER A 231 0.98 -6.10 7.45
N THR A 232 0.52 -6.89 8.41
CA THR A 232 1.36 -7.60 9.35
C THR A 232 0.86 -9.02 9.62
N SER A 233 1.80 -9.92 9.88
CA SER A 233 1.49 -11.25 10.40
C SER A 233 0.73 -11.17 11.73
N THR A 234 -0.29 -12.04 11.85
CA THR A 234 -1.03 -12.35 13.08
C THR A 234 -0.50 -13.60 13.80
N ARG A 235 0.46 -14.31 13.20
CA ARG A 235 0.97 -15.60 13.68
C ARG A 235 1.50 -15.50 15.11
N GLY A 236 0.94 -16.33 16.00
CA GLY A 236 1.33 -16.39 17.41
C GLY A 236 0.83 -15.24 18.28
N LEU A 237 0.04 -14.30 17.75
CA LEU A 237 -0.57 -13.23 18.54
C LEU A 237 -1.90 -13.71 19.16
N PRO A 238 -2.25 -13.27 20.39
CA PRO A 238 -3.57 -13.52 20.95
C PRO A 238 -4.63 -12.70 20.20
N GLY A 239 -5.78 -13.31 19.91
CA GLY A 239 -6.88 -12.66 19.22
C GLY A 239 -8.13 -12.45 20.08
N TYR A 240 -8.89 -11.41 19.75
CA TYR A 240 -10.14 -11.03 20.40
C TYR A 240 -11.20 -10.70 19.34
N ARG A 241 -12.45 -11.10 19.62
CA ARG A 241 -13.64 -10.68 18.88
C ARG A 241 -14.53 -9.87 19.81
N TYR A 242 -15.38 -9.00 19.26
CA TYR A 242 -16.28 -8.19 20.08
C TYR A 242 -17.64 -8.88 20.25
N ASP A 243 -18.00 -9.19 21.49
CA ASP A 243 -19.26 -9.85 21.82
C ASP A 243 -20.29 -8.82 22.30
N ARG A 244 -21.40 -8.70 21.55
CA ARG A 244 -22.60 -7.90 21.88
C ARG A 244 -23.80 -8.79 22.24
N ILE A 245 -23.68 -10.10 22.11
CA ILE A 245 -24.78 -11.07 22.24
C ILE A 245 -24.90 -11.56 23.68
N TYR A 246 -23.78 -11.96 24.29
CA TYR A 246 -23.76 -12.54 25.65
C TYR A 246 -23.27 -11.55 26.71
N HIS A 247 -22.97 -10.30 26.32
CA HIS A 247 -22.40 -9.29 27.19
C HIS A 247 -23.07 -7.93 27.00
N HIS A 248 -23.54 -7.33 28.11
CA HIS A 248 -24.18 -6.02 28.15
C HIS A 248 -23.58 -5.18 29.28
N PRO A 249 -22.85 -4.07 29.00
CA PRO A 249 -22.41 -3.66 27.66
C PRO A 249 -21.50 -4.71 27.00
N GLY A 250 -21.40 -4.65 25.68
CA GLY A 250 -20.54 -5.57 24.92
C GLY A 250 -19.07 -5.45 25.31
N ARG A 251 -18.28 -6.49 25.03
CA ARG A 251 -16.84 -6.48 25.32
C ARG A 251 -16.03 -7.33 24.35
N TRP A 252 -14.74 -7.03 24.26
CA TRP A 252 -13.76 -7.90 23.64
C TRP A 252 -13.61 -9.21 24.45
N VAL A 253 -13.78 -10.35 23.79
CA VAL A 253 -13.61 -11.69 24.34
C VAL A 253 -12.54 -12.46 23.56
N PRO A 254 -11.72 -13.31 24.20
CA PRO A 254 -10.68 -14.07 23.50
C PRO A 254 -11.24 -14.98 22.40
N ILE A 255 -10.54 -15.05 21.28
CA ILE A 255 -10.73 -16.07 20.26
C ILE A 255 -9.87 -17.28 20.65
N PRO A 256 -10.42 -18.51 20.71
CA PRO A 256 -9.61 -19.71 20.96
C PRO A 256 -8.51 -19.87 19.91
N ALA A 257 -7.30 -20.27 20.31
CA ALA A 257 -6.14 -20.35 19.41
C ALA A 257 -6.38 -21.26 18.19
N ALA A 258 -7.15 -22.33 18.34
CA ALA A 258 -7.55 -23.22 17.22
C ALA A 258 -8.35 -22.48 16.13
N ASN A 259 -9.08 -21.42 16.48
CA ASN A 259 -9.91 -20.63 15.57
C ASN A 259 -9.15 -19.43 14.97
N MET A 260 -7.92 -19.15 15.44
CA MET A 260 -7.05 -18.09 14.91
C MET A 260 -6.24 -18.51 13.68
N ALA A 261 -6.19 -19.82 13.39
CA ALA A 261 -5.37 -20.39 12.32
C ALA A 261 -6.17 -20.80 11.07
N GLY A 262 -7.50 -20.64 11.06
CA GLY A 262 -8.42 -21.28 10.10
C GLY A 262 -9.08 -20.34 9.10
N THR A 263 -8.37 -19.32 8.61
CA THR A 263 -8.88 -18.31 7.65
C THR A 263 -7.99 -18.14 6.41
N GLY A 264 -7.22 -19.18 6.07
CA GLY A 264 -6.19 -19.18 5.01
C GLY A 264 -6.36 -20.22 3.90
N ASP A 265 -7.56 -20.79 3.75
CA ASP A 265 -7.96 -21.70 2.65
C ASP A 265 -8.93 -20.98 1.69
#